data_AF-A0AAN0P9I8-F1
#
_entry.id   AF-A0AAN0P9I8-F1
#
_cell.length_a   1.000
_cell.length_b   1.000
_cell.length_c   1.000
_cell.angle_alpha   90.00
_cell.angle_beta   90.00
_cell.angle_gamma   90.00
#
_symmetry.space_group_name_H-M   'P 1'
#
loop_
_entity.id
_entity.type
_entity.pdbx_description
1 polymer ?
#
loop_
_entity_poly.entity_id
_entity_poly.type
_entity_poly.pdbx_seq_one_letter_code
_entity_poly.pdbx_strand_id
1 'polypeptide(L)'
;MNRIFKLSILSFPVLLLSGCIGCYNPTGCNRDTSPYFYTTQISQVKGVTVPVGTKLVYKSQKSKQKNEQTAPLKEEHITGIKLPKDSAMLWGGMPTNHLLQFANSEMQGFTAYRAQEAPAVYSNQFLKLWKECDSDLDISIKNKNDWSFNPANMKIIGCGINYQERASYNTNNPSQDKVDIFLIKINQALQQLTKQKEYPVIRYSQN
;
A
#
# COMPACT_ATOMS: atom_id res chain seq x y z
N MET A 1 69.49 35.76 -13.52
CA MET A 1 68.99 35.18 -12.25
C MET A 1 68.29 36.31 -11.50
N ASN A 2 67.00 36.31 -11.15
CA ASN A 2 66.07 35.25 -10.80
C ASN A 2 64.67 35.49 -11.42
N ARG A 3 64.05 34.39 -11.85
CA ARG A 3 62.62 34.28 -12.16
C ARG A 3 61.89 33.86 -10.88
N ILE A 4 60.80 34.53 -10.52
CA ILE A 4 59.79 33.95 -9.61
C ILE A 4 58.43 34.10 -10.29
N PHE A 5 57.88 32.94 -10.64
CA PHE A 5 56.59 32.73 -11.29
C PHE A 5 55.44 33.16 -10.37
N LYS A 6 54.53 33.99 -10.88
CA LYS A 6 53.24 34.26 -10.24
C LYS A 6 52.33 33.04 -10.45
N LEU A 7 52.00 32.32 -9.37
CA LEU A 7 50.93 31.32 -9.38
C LEU A 7 49.59 32.04 -9.52
N SER A 8 48.94 31.87 -10.67
CA SER A 8 47.53 32.21 -10.84
C SER A 8 46.70 31.02 -10.37
N ILE A 9 45.97 31.18 -9.26
CA ILE A 9 45.08 30.17 -8.71
C ILE A 9 43.81 30.15 -9.58
N LEU A 10 43.68 29.13 -10.44
CA LEU A 10 42.45 28.83 -11.16
C LEU A 10 41.42 28.31 -10.15
N SER A 11 40.46 29.16 -9.78
CA SER A 11 39.28 28.75 -9.01
C SER A 11 38.36 27.91 -9.91
N PHE A 12 38.37 26.60 -9.73
CA PHE A 12 37.36 25.69 -10.26
C PHE A 12 36.02 25.95 -9.54
N PRO A 13 34.93 26.34 -10.24
CA PRO A 13 33.62 26.35 -9.61
C PRO A 13 33.21 24.89 -9.38
N VAL A 14 33.07 24.52 -8.10
CA VAL A 14 32.43 23.27 -7.69
C VAL A 14 30.97 23.34 -8.12
N LEU A 15 30.64 22.70 -9.23
CA LEU A 15 29.26 22.43 -9.60
C LEU A 15 28.68 21.50 -8.54
N LEU A 16 27.95 22.09 -7.60
CA LEU A 16 27.10 21.36 -6.65
C LEU A 16 26.00 20.66 -7.46
N LEU A 17 26.28 19.44 -7.90
CA LEU A 17 25.27 18.49 -8.34
C LEU A 17 24.36 18.19 -7.15
N SER A 18 23.32 19.01 -6.97
CA SER A 18 22.18 18.61 -6.17
C SER A 18 21.61 17.37 -6.84
N GLY A 19 21.91 16.20 -6.27
CA GLY A 19 21.30 14.96 -6.70
C GLY A 19 19.78 15.16 -6.65
N CYS A 20 19.11 14.88 -7.77
CA CYS A 20 17.65 14.83 -7.80
C CYS A 20 17.23 13.85 -6.70
N ILE A 21 16.72 14.37 -5.58
CA ILE A 21 16.06 13.55 -4.56
C ILE A 21 14.91 12.87 -5.31
N GLY A 22 15.08 11.57 -5.56
CA GLY A 22 14.19 10.80 -6.41
C GLY A 22 12.76 10.87 -5.89
N CYS A 23 11.86 11.35 -6.73
CA CYS A 23 10.44 11.33 -6.41
C CYS A 23 9.95 9.88 -6.45
N TYR A 24 9.61 9.31 -5.29
CA TYR A 24 9.06 7.96 -5.14
C TYR A 24 7.63 7.79 -5.69
N ASN A 25 7.16 8.73 -6.52
CA ASN A 25 5.88 8.65 -7.20
C ASN A 25 6.13 8.18 -8.64
N PRO A 26 5.59 7.01 -9.06
CA PRO A 26 5.74 6.51 -10.43
C PRO A 26 5.11 7.44 -11.49
N THR A 27 4.31 8.43 -11.08
CA THR A 27 3.74 9.48 -11.96
C THR A 27 4.54 10.80 -11.96
N GLY A 28 5.70 10.83 -11.31
CA GLY A 28 6.59 12.01 -11.21
C GLY A 28 6.36 12.86 -9.96
N CYS A 29 7.16 13.92 -9.78
CA CYS A 29 7.18 14.80 -8.60
C CYS A 29 5.93 15.70 -8.44
N ASN A 30 4.87 15.46 -9.21
CA ASN A 30 3.67 16.27 -9.14
C ASN A 30 2.88 15.90 -7.88
N ARG A 31 2.28 16.93 -7.27
CA ARG A 31 1.32 16.74 -6.17
C ARG A 31 0.20 15.81 -6.64
N ASP A 32 -0.08 14.77 -5.85
CA ASP A 32 -1.23 13.90 -6.10
C ASP A 32 -2.52 14.75 -6.02
N THR A 33 -3.16 14.93 -7.17
CA THR A 33 -4.43 15.66 -7.31
C THR A 33 -5.62 14.73 -7.50
N SER A 34 -5.44 13.44 -7.24
CA SER A 34 -6.50 12.44 -7.40
C SER A 34 -7.76 12.86 -6.64
N PRO A 35 -8.94 12.70 -7.25
CA PRO A 35 -10.19 13.03 -6.60
C PRO A 35 -10.39 12.15 -5.35
N TYR A 36 -10.94 12.72 -4.29
CA TYR A 36 -11.25 11.99 -3.06
C TYR A 36 -12.52 12.48 -2.36
N PHE A 37 -13.11 11.65 -1.53
CA PHE A 37 -14.31 11.95 -0.74
C PHE A 37 -14.16 11.39 0.68
N TYR A 38 -14.54 12.17 1.69
CA TYR A 38 -14.66 11.66 3.06
C TYR A 38 -16.07 11.15 3.32
N THR A 39 -16.18 9.92 3.80
CA THR A 39 -17.46 9.33 4.17
C THR A 39 -18.11 10.10 5.32
N THR A 40 -19.40 10.40 5.19
CA THR A 40 -20.20 11.12 6.21
C THR A 40 -21.00 10.17 7.12
N GLN A 41 -21.12 8.91 6.72
CA GLN A 41 -21.80 7.84 7.45
C GLN A 41 -21.04 6.52 7.28
N ILE A 42 -21.27 5.55 8.17
CA ILE A 42 -20.78 4.19 8.01
C ILE A 42 -21.29 3.65 6.67
N SER A 43 -20.38 3.17 5.83
CA SER A 43 -20.68 2.79 4.45
C SER A 43 -20.02 1.46 4.07
N GLN A 44 -20.65 0.70 3.17
CA GLN A 44 -20.02 -0.43 2.50
C GLN A 44 -19.27 0.08 1.27
N VAL A 45 -17.98 -0.22 1.17
CA VAL A 45 -17.13 0.19 0.06
C VAL A 45 -16.20 -0.96 -0.30
N LYS A 46 -16.20 -1.40 -1.57
CA LYS A 46 -15.45 -2.56 -2.06
C LYS A 46 -15.69 -3.81 -1.22
N GLY A 47 -16.90 -4.00 -0.70
CA GLY A 47 -17.27 -5.11 0.18
C GLY A 47 -16.73 -5.01 1.62
N VAL A 48 -16.19 -3.85 2.01
CA VAL A 48 -15.69 -3.57 3.36
C VAL A 48 -16.53 -2.49 4.03
N THR A 49 -16.96 -2.73 5.27
CA THR A 49 -17.59 -1.70 6.11
C THR A 49 -16.53 -0.71 6.58
N VAL A 50 -16.70 0.58 6.26
CA VAL A 50 -15.76 1.63 6.67
C VAL A 50 -16.43 2.65 7.60
N PRO A 51 -15.72 3.19 8.61
CA PRO A 51 -16.25 4.21 9.51
C PRO A 51 -16.37 5.59 8.83
N VAL A 52 -17.12 6.48 9.47
CA VAL A 52 -17.17 7.91 9.14
C VAL A 52 -15.76 8.50 9.11
N GLY A 53 -15.52 9.43 8.18
CA GLY A 53 -14.24 10.10 8.02
C GLY A 53 -13.21 9.27 7.24
N THR A 54 -13.57 8.08 6.75
CA THR A 54 -12.74 7.33 5.80
C THR A 54 -12.60 8.11 4.50
N LYS A 55 -11.35 8.32 4.06
CA LYS A 55 -11.01 8.93 2.78
C LYS A 55 -11.03 7.89 1.65
N LEU A 56 -11.98 8.03 0.74
CA LEU A 56 -12.05 7.28 -0.50
C LEU A 56 -11.29 8.03 -1.59
N VAL A 57 -10.25 7.43 -2.15
CA VAL A 57 -9.44 8.00 -3.25
C VAL A 57 -9.86 7.33 -4.54
N TYR A 58 -10.00 8.11 -5.62
CA TYR A 58 -10.48 7.62 -6.91
C TYR A 58 -9.46 7.87 -8.02
N LYS A 59 -9.47 7.00 -9.04
CA LYS A 59 -8.80 7.24 -10.32
C LYS A 59 -9.46 8.43 -11.01
N SER A 60 -8.67 9.44 -11.38
CA SER A 60 -9.17 10.59 -12.14
C SER A 60 -9.69 10.15 -13.51
N GLN A 61 -10.96 10.47 -13.83
CA GLN A 61 -11.60 10.16 -15.12
C GLN A 61 -11.69 11.38 -16.04
N LYS A 62 -11.69 12.58 -15.46
CA LYS A 62 -11.85 13.86 -16.18
C LYS A 62 -10.84 14.86 -15.66
N SER A 63 -10.31 15.72 -16.53
CA SER A 63 -9.33 16.76 -16.17
C SER A 63 -9.77 17.70 -15.04
N LYS A 64 -11.09 17.88 -14.85
CA LYS A 64 -11.68 18.70 -13.78
C LYS A 64 -11.92 17.93 -12.47
N GLN A 65 -11.92 16.60 -12.47
CA GLN A 65 -12.13 15.79 -11.27
C GLN A 65 -10.81 15.64 -10.51
N LYS A 66 -10.58 16.58 -9.60
CA LYS A 66 -9.36 16.69 -8.79
C LYS A 66 -9.72 17.04 -7.35
N ASN A 67 -8.86 16.64 -6.41
CA ASN A 67 -8.96 16.97 -4.98
C ASN A 67 -10.29 16.52 -4.33
N GLU A 68 -10.74 17.20 -3.28
CA GLU A 68 -11.95 16.82 -2.56
C GLU A 68 -13.21 16.99 -3.42
N GLN A 69 -14.10 16.00 -3.37
CA GLN A 69 -15.38 15.99 -4.05
C GLN A 69 -16.51 16.25 -3.03
N THR A 70 -17.58 16.91 -3.46
CA THR A 70 -18.76 17.16 -2.60
C THR A 70 -19.66 15.93 -2.43
N ALA A 71 -19.49 14.92 -3.29
CA ALA A 71 -20.24 13.67 -3.30
C ALA A 71 -19.34 12.48 -3.68
N PRO A 72 -19.66 11.25 -3.27
CA PRO A 72 -18.89 10.08 -3.67
C PRO A 72 -18.95 9.87 -5.19
N LEU A 73 -17.82 9.49 -5.77
CA LEU A 73 -17.76 9.07 -7.17
C LEU A 73 -18.06 7.56 -7.28
N LYS A 74 -18.10 7.04 -8.51
CA LYS A 74 -18.35 5.61 -8.75
C LYS A 74 -17.31 4.74 -8.04
N GLU A 75 -17.80 3.76 -7.29
CA GLU A 75 -16.98 2.83 -6.50
C GLU A 75 -15.97 2.04 -7.34
N GLU A 76 -16.32 1.70 -8.59
CA GLU A 76 -15.44 1.01 -9.54
C GLU A 76 -14.11 1.74 -9.77
N HIS A 77 -14.07 3.06 -9.54
CA HIS A 77 -12.89 3.89 -9.67
C HIS A 77 -12.12 4.11 -8.38
N ILE A 78 -12.54 3.53 -7.25
CA ILE A 78 -11.80 3.64 -6.00
C ILE A 78 -10.44 2.96 -6.15
N THR A 79 -9.39 3.73 -5.92
CA THR A 79 -7.99 3.32 -5.91
C THR A 79 -7.45 3.26 -4.49
N GLY A 80 -8.12 3.82 -3.50
CA GLY A 80 -7.70 3.72 -2.11
C GLY A 80 -8.80 3.96 -1.10
N ILE A 81 -8.72 3.24 0.01
CA ILE A 81 -9.55 3.40 1.21
C ILE A 81 -8.58 3.71 2.34
N LYS A 82 -8.62 4.93 2.90
CA LYS A 82 -7.74 5.34 3.99
C LYS A 82 -8.58 5.75 5.20
N LEU A 83 -8.46 5.02 6.30
CA LEU A 83 -9.17 5.31 7.53
C LEU A 83 -8.63 6.61 8.18
N PRO A 84 -9.40 7.23 9.10
CA PRO A 84 -8.88 8.29 9.97
C PRO A 84 -7.57 7.88 10.66
N LYS A 85 -6.64 8.83 10.83
CA LYS A 85 -5.26 8.57 11.31
C LYS A 85 -5.19 7.87 12.67
N ASP A 86 -6.19 8.08 13.51
CA ASP A 86 -6.37 7.56 14.86
C ASP A 86 -7.15 6.23 14.86
N SER A 87 -7.29 5.57 13.71
CA SER A 87 -8.13 4.40 13.57
C SER A 87 -7.59 3.34 12.63
N ALA A 88 -7.96 2.09 12.92
CA ALA A 88 -7.70 0.93 12.09
C ALA A 88 -8.94 0.03 12.09
N MET A 89 -9.20 -0.66 10.98
CA MET A 89 -10.17 -1.75 10.95
C MET A 89 -9.44 -3.07 11.15
N LEU A 90 -10.08 -4.03 11.81
CA LEU A 90 -9.62 -5.41 11.79
C LEU A 90 -9.96 -6.03 10.44
N TRP A 91 -9.00 -6.06 9.53
CA TRP A 91 -9.13 -6.69 8.22
C TRP A 91 -8.31 -7.98 8.20
N GLY A 92 -8.96 -9.12 7.98
CA GLY A 92 -8.33 -10.44 8.19
C GLY A 92 -7.90 -10.71 9.63
N GLY A 93 -8.40 -9.93 10.59
CA GLY A 93 -7.97 -9.91 11.98
C GLY A 93 -6.74 -9.04 12.27
N MET A 94 -6.11 -8.43 11.26
CA MET A 94 -5.00 -7.50 11.46
C MET A 94 -5.53 -6.05 11.50
N PRO A 95 -5.03 -5.20 12.42
CA PRO A 95 -5.29 -3.77 12.34
C PRO A 95 -4.74 -3.17 11.04
N THR A 96 -5.62 -2.64 10.20
CA THR A 96 -5.32 -2.07 8.89
C THR A 96 -5.89 -0.67 8.80
N ASN A 97 -5.07 0.31 8.42
CA ASN A 97 -5.50 1.71 8.29
C ASN A 97 -5.66 2.16 6.83
N HIS A 98 -5.14 1.41 5.85
CA HIS A 98 -5.43 1.67 4.44
C HIS A 98 -5.35 0.45 3.54
N LEU A 99 -6.18 0.46 2.49
CA LEU A 99 -6.15 -0.43 1.34
C LEU A 99 -5.85 0.42 0.10
N LEU A 100 -4.88 0.01 -0.71
CA LEU A 100 -4.43 0.78 -1.88
C LEU A 100 -4.32 -0.11 -3.10
N GLN A 101 -5.03 0.22 -4.17
CA GLN A 101 -4.91 -0.48 -5.45
C GLN A 101 -3.48 -0.40 -5.98
N PHE A 102 -3.00 -1.47 -6.60
CA PHE A 102 -1.71 -1.45 -7.29
C PHE A 102 -1.66 -0.36 -8.36
N ALA A 103 -0.53 0.33 -8.46
CA ALA A 103 -0.32 1.37 -9.47
C ALA A 103 -0.27 0.79 -10.90
N ASN A 104 0.23 -0.44 -11.05
CA ASN A 104 0.22 -1.14 -12.33
C ASN A 104 -1.19 -1.64 -12.65
N SER A 105 -1.79 -1.14 -13.73
CA SER A 105 -3.13 -1.53 -14.18
C SER A 105 -3.25 -2.97 -14.67
N GLU A 106 -2.14 -3.63 -14.99
CA GLU A 106 -2.11 -5.05 -15.38
C GLU A 106 -2.27 -5.97 -14.16
N MET A 107 -1.89 -5.49 -12.98
CA MET A 107 -2.02 -6.25 -11.74
C MET A 107 -3.39 -5.99 -11.12
N GLN A 108 -4.21 -7.03 -11.07
CA GLN A 108 -5.48 -6.96 -10.39
C GLN A 108 -5.31 -7.27 -8.89
N GLY A 109 -5.26 -6.23 -8.08
CA GLY A 109 -5.05 -6.36 -6.65
C GLY A 109 -4.88 -5.05 -5.90
N PHE A 110 -4.55 -5.17 -4.62
CA PHE A 110 -4.30 -4.05 -3.72
C PHE A 110 -3.33 -4.47 -2.63
N THR A 111 -2.75 -3.47 -2.00
CA THR A 111 -1.92 -3.58 -0.81
C THR A 111 -2.77 -3.26 0.43
N ALA A 112 -2.75 -4.13 1.43
CA ALA A 112 -3.36 -3.91 2.74
C ALA A 112 -2.27 -3.53 3.76
N TYR A 113 -2.34 -2.32 4.29
CA TYR A 113 -1.30 -1.79 5.17
C TYR A 113 -1.66 -1.93 6.63
N ARG A 114 -0.75 -2.53 7.39
CA ARG A 114 -0.87 -2.63 8.85
C ARG A 114 -0.81 -1.23 9.48
N ALA A 115 -1.72 -0.98 10.41
CA ALA A 115 -1.62 0.15 11.33
C ALA A 115 -0.58 -0.18 12.41
N GLN A 116 0.59 0.43 12.32
CA GLN A 116 1.73 0.11 13.19
C GLN A 116 1.48 0.52 14.65
N GLU A 117 0.71 1.58 14.82
CA GLU A 117 0.34 2.18 16.10
C GLU A 117 -0.75 1.38 16.83
N ALA A 118 -1.48 0.51 16.11
CA ALA A 118 -2.55 -0.29 16.67
C ALA A 118 -2.04 -1.63 17.21
N PRO A 119 -2.46 -2.05 18.42
CA PRO A 119 -2.10 -3.36 18.96
C PRO A 119 -2.72 -4.47 18.10
N ALA A 120 -1.91 -5.49 17.80
CA ALA A 120 -2.33 -6.65 17.01
C ALA A 120 -2.29 -7.93 17.84
N VAL A 121 -3.29 -8.81 17.65
CA VAL A 121 -3.35 -10.13 18.27
C VAL A 121 -3.10 -11.19 17.21
N TYR A 122 -2.06 -12.00 17.38
CA TYR A 122 -1.65 -13.02 16.40
C TYR A 122 -2.27 -14.39 16.70
N SER A 123 -3.60 -14.44 16.63
CA SER A 123 -4.42 -15.56 17.10
C SER A 123 -4.37 -16.82 16.22
N ASN A 124 -3.90 -16.70 14.97
CA ASN A 124 -3.85 -17.80 14.02
C ASN A 124 -2.57 -17.76 13.17
N GLN A 125 -2.31 -18.82 12.40
CA GLN A 125 -1.09 -18.95 11.61
C GLN A 125 -0.96 -17.86 10.52
N PHE A 126 -2.06 -17.44 9.90
CA PHE A 126 -2.04 -16.37 8.90
C PHE A 126 -1.57 -15.05 9.51
N LEU A 127 -2.10 -14.68 10.68
CA LEU A 127 -1.69 -13.45 11.39
C LEU A 127 -0.24 -13.52 11.91
N LYS A 128 0.22 -14.70 12.33
CA LYS A 128 1.64 -14.92 12.70
C LYS A 128 2.56 -14.73 11.50
N LEU A 129 2.20 -15.27 10.34
CA LEU A 129 2.99 -15.09 9.11
C LEU A 129 2.95 -13.64 8.61
N TRP A 130 1.80 -12.96 8.68
CA TRP A 130 1.74 -11.53 8.34
C TRP A 130 2.60 -10.69 9.30
N LYS A 131 2.65 -11.03 10.60
CA LYS A 131 3.59 -10.38 11.54
C LYS A 131 5.04 -10.46 11.10
N GLU A 132 5.48 -11.57 10.51
CA GLU A 132 6.88 -11.76 10.08
C GLU A 132 7.31 -10.75 9.00
N CYS A 133 6.37 -10.21 8.24
CA CYS A 133 6.64 -9.13 7.30
C CYS A 133 6.86 -7.77 7.98
N ASP A 134 6.25 -7.61 9.16
CA ASP A 134 6.17 -6.36 9.92
C ASP A 134 5.67 -5.15 9.11
N SER A 135 4.93 -5.42 8.03
CA SER A 135 4.55 -4.42 7.02
C SER A 135 3.17 -4.73 6.41
N ASP A 136 2.96 -4.22 5.20
CA ASP A 136 1.83 -4.46 4.32
C ASP A 136 1.84 -5.84 3.64
N LEU A 137 0.65 -6.25 3.17
CA LEU A 137 0.45 -7.41 2.29
C LEU A 137 0.03 -6.95 0.90
N ASP A 138 0.67 -7.51 -0.13
CA ASP A 138 0.23 -7.38 -1.50
C ASP A 138 -0.68 -8.55 -1.88
N ILE A 139 -1.88 -8.22 -2.33
CA ILE A 139 -2.96 -9.18 -2.55
C ILE A 139 -3.42 -9.10 -4.00
N SER A 140 -3.33 -10.22 -4.72
CA SER A 140 -4.04 -10.39 -5.99
C SER A 140 -5.48 -10.83 -5.74
N ILE A 141 -6.41 -10.30 -6.53
CA ILE A 141 -7.84 -10.60 -6.42
C ILE A 141 -8.48 -11.03 -7.74
N LYS A 142 -9.43 -11.96 -7.68
CA LYS A 142 -10.22 -12.41 -8.86
C LYS A 142 -11.29 -11.39 -9.27
N ASN A 143 -11.90 -10.73 -8.30
CA ASN A 143 -12.89 -9.65 -8.51
C ASN A 143 -12.33 -8.31 -8.04
N LYS A 144 -12.04 -7.41 -8.98
CA LYS A 144 -11.49 -6.06 -8.73
C LYS A 144 -12.36 -5.15 -7.84
N ASN A 145 -13.64 -5.48 -7.67
CA ASN A 145 -14.58 -4.72 -6.87
C ASN A 145 -14.81 -5.32 -5.48
N ASP A 146 -14.21 -6.46 -5.16
CA ASP A 146 -14.32 -7.10 -3.85
C ASP A 146 -12.96 -7.06 -3.13
N TRP A 147 -12.80 -6.11 -2.21
CA TRP A 147 -11.65 -5.96 -1.32
C TRP A 147 -11.96 -6.47 0.10
N SER A 148 -13.11 -7.15 0.26
CA SER A 148 -13.43 -7.86 1.49
C SER A 148 -12.39 -8.94 1.76
N PHE A 149 -12.14 -9.23 3.04
CA PHE A 149 -11.29 -10.36 3.39
C PHE A 149 -12.03 -11.68 3.04
N ASN A 150 -11.69 -12.24 1.89
CA ASN A 150 -12.35 -13.38 1.27
C ASN A 150 -11.31 -14.32 0.62
N PRO A 151 -10.88 -15.39 1.32
CA PRO A 151 -9.86 -16.31 0.82
C PRO A 151 -10.14 -16.91 -0.56
N ALA A 152 -11.41 -17.09 -0.94
CA ALA A 152 -11.78 -17.59 -2.26
C ALA A 152 -11.52 -16.59 -3.41
N ASN A 153 -11.46 -15.30 -3.08
CA ASN A 153 -11.21 -14.20 -4.02
C ASN A 153 -9.74 -13.76 -4.05
N MET A 154 -8.89 -14.26 -3.15
CA MET A 154 -7.62 -13.61 -2.84
C MET A 154 -6.43 -14.58 -2.87
N LYS A 155 -5.27 -14.04 -3.25
CA LYS A 155 -3.96 -14.69 -3.14
C LYS A 155 -2.96 -13.66 -2.63
N ILE A 156 -2.20 -14.00 -1.59
CA ILE A 156 -1.06 -13.18 -1.16
C ILE A 156 0.05 -13.38 -2.18
N ILE A 157 0.50 -12.29 -2.79
CA ILE A 157 1.57 -12.27 -3.79
C ILE A 157 2.80 -11.52 -3.29
N GLY A 158 2.70 -10.82 -2.16
CA GLY A 158 3.83 -10.14 -1.57
C GLY A 158 3.58 -9.67 -0.14
N CYS A 159 4.66 -9.23 0.49
CA CYS A 159 4.72 -8.73 1.84
C CYS A 159 5.89 -7.76 1.99
N GLY A 160 5.61 -6.45 2.02
CA GLY A 160 6.63 -5.41 1.99
C GLY A 160 7.60 -5.54 0.81
N ILE A 161 8.79 -4.93 0.91
CA ILE A 161 9.75 -4.91 -0.21
C ILE A 161 10.52 -6.24 -0.41
N ASN A 162 10.52 -7.11 0.60
CA ASN A 162 11.44 -8.26 0.66
C ASN A 162 10.80 -9.59 0.24
N TYR A 163 9.47 -9.70 0.29
CA TYR A 163 8.76 -10.91 -0.07
C TYR A 163 7.85 -10.59 -1.24
N GLN A 164 8.29 -10.85 -2.46
CA GLN A 164 7.50 -10.59 -3.67
C GLN A 164 7.48 -11.85 -4.52
N GLU A 165 6.32 -12.15 -5.11
CA GLU A 165 6.17 -13.27 -6.04
C GLU A 165 7.17 -13.11 -7.19
N ARG A 166 7.81 -14.23 -7.55
CA ARG A 166 8.86 -14.29 -8.55
C ARG A 166 8.34 -13.71 -9.87
N ALA A 167 8.98 -12.64 -10.35
CA ALA A 167 8.76 -12.18 -11.71
C ALA A 167 9.24 -13.24 -12.72
N SER A 168 8.52 -13.40 -13.83
CA SER A 168 8.78 -14.46 -14.83
C SER A 168 10.21 -14.47 -15.40
N TYR A 169 10.90 -13.33 -15.35
CA TYR A 169 12.26 -13.16 -15.85
C TYR A 169 13.37 -13.39 -14.80
N ASN A 170 13.04 -13.67 -13.55
CA ASN A 170 14.01 -13.90 -12.47
C ASN A 170 13.96 -15.35 -11.95
N THR A 171 14.60 -16.27 -12.65
CA THR A 171 14.44 -17.72 -12.42
C THR A 171 15.48 -18.36 -11.51
N ASN A 172 16.64 -17.73 -11.27
CA ASN A 172 17.82 -18.38 -10.66
C ASN A 172 18.30 -17.74 -9.33
N ASN A 173 17.40 -17.11 -8.57
CA ASN A 173 17.77 -16.48 -7.30
C ASN A 173 17.51 -17.42 -6.10
N PRO A 174 18.53 -17.99 -5.42
CA PRO A 174 18.33 -18.89 -4.28
C PRO A 174 17.70 -18.22 -3.05
N SER A 175 17.73 -16.88 -2.93
CA SER A 175 16.97 -16.19 -1.87
C SER A 175 15.47 -16.20 -2.13
N GLN A 176 15.04 -16.42 -3.37
CA GLN A 176 13.64 -16.47 -3.78
C GLN A 176 12.94 -17.75 -3.29
N ASP A 177 13.66 -18.86 -3.10
CA ASP A 177 13.03 -20.11 -2.62
C ASP A 177 12.45 -19.93 -1.20
N LYS A 178 13.11 -19.11 -0.36
CA LYS A 178 12.57 -18.76 0.97
C LYS A 178 11.30 -17.93 0.86
N VAL A 179 11.27 -16.99 -0.08
CA VAL A 179 10.09 -16.16 -0.37
C VAL A 179 8.96 -17.03 -0.88
N ASP A 180 9.23 -17.95 -1.80
CA ASP A 180 8.23 -18.84 -2.38
C ASP A 180 7.65 -19.78 -1.31
N ILE A 181 8.50 -20.35 -0.43
CA ILE A 181 8.06 -21.15 0.73
C ILE A 181 7.17 -20.31 1.68
N PHE A 182 7.56 -19.07 1.95
CA PHE A 182 6.76 -18.16 2.77
C PHE A 182 5.40 -17.89 2.14
N LEU A 183 5.38 -17.51 0.85
CA LEU A 183 4.15 -17.24 0.10
C LEU A 183 3.23 -18.46 0.03
N ILE A 184 3.79 -19.67 -0.14
CA ILE A 184 3.02 -20.92 -0.06
C ILE A 184 2.38 -21.07 1.32
N LYS A 185 3.15 -20.90 2.40
CA LYS A 185 2.65 -21.07 3.78
C LYS A 185 1.56 -20.07 4.13
N ILE A 186 1.75 -18.78 3.80
CA ILE A 186 0.76 -17.76 4.14
C ILE A 186 -0.53 -17.93 3.31
N ASN A 187 -0.44 -18.35 2.05
CA ASN A 187 -1.62 -18.68 1.26
C ASN A 187 -2.32 -19.94 1.76
N GLN A 188 -1.59 -20.98 2.16
CA GLN A 188 -2.18 -22.16 2.81
C GLN A 188 -2.93 -21.76 4.08
N ALA A 189 -2.35 -20.90 4.91
CA ALA A 189 -2.99 -20.38 6.12
C ALA A 189 -4.21 -19.51 5.80
N LEU A 190 -4.13 -18.66 4.78
CA LEU A 190 -5.25 -17.84 4.29
C LEU A 190 -6.44 -18.73 3.89
N GLN A 191 -6.21 -19.82 3.17
CA GLN A 191 -7.26 -20.72 2.70
C GLN A 191 -7.97 -21.50 3.83
N GLN A 192 -7.41 -21.52 5.05
CA GLN A 192 -8.09 -22.09 6.22
C GLN A 192 -9.07 -21.10 6.89
N LEU A 193 -9.06 -19.83 6.47
CA LEU A 193 -9.92 -18.81 7.04
C LEU A 193 -11.24 -18.71 6.26
N THR A 194 -12.24 -18.12 6.90
CA THR A 194 -13.54 -17.84 6.27
C THR A 194 -13.61 -16.40 5.77
N LYS A 195 -14.50 -16.14 4.80
CA LYS A 195 -14.85 -14.77 4.42
C LYS A 195 -15.31 -13.97 5.65
N GLN A 196 -14.71 -12.82 5.87
CA GLN A 196 -15.06 -11.91 6.95
C GLN A 196 -16.34 -11.14 6.60
N LYS A 197 -17.24 -11.01 7.58
CA LYS A 197 -18.53 -10.32 7.43
C LYS A 197 -18.53 -8.90 8.01
N GLU A 198 -17.73 -8.69 9.06
CA GLU A 198 -17.71 -7.44 9.82
C GLU A 198 -16.27 -6.98 10.01
N TYR A 199 -16.07 -5.66 10.08
CA TYR A 199 -14.76 -5.04 10.20
C TYR A 199 -14.75 -4.10 11.42
N PRO A 200 -14.57 -4.65 12.64
CA PRO A 200 -14.50 -3.83 13.84
C PRO A 200 -13.42 -2.75 13.72
N VAL A 201 -13.73 -1.55 14.20
CA VAL A 201 -12.82 -0.41 14.16
C VAL A 201 -12.18 -0.21 15.53
N ILE A 202 -10.86 -0.16 15.55
CA ILE A 202 -10.04 0.19 16.70
C ILE A 202 -9.73 1.68 16.61
N ARG A 203 -9.87 2.38 17.74
CA ARG A 203 -9.40 3.76 17.92
C ARG A 203 -8.18 3.76 18.82
N TYR A 204 -7.18 4.57 18.48
CA TYR A 204 -5.96 4.71 19.26
C TYR A 204 -5.54 6.17 19.32
N SER A 205 -4.98 6.58 20.46
CA SER A 205 -4.45 7.93 20.63
C SER A 205 -3.16 8.08 19.83
N GLN A 206 -2.98 9.24 19.22
CA GLN A 206 -1.69 9.61 18.65
C GLN A 206 -0.77 9.95 19.84
N ASN A 207 0.31 9.19 20.02
CA ASN A 207 1.38 9.52 20.97
C ASN A 207 2.23 10.67 20.44
#